data_AF-A0A536ZE60-F1
#
_entry.id   AF-A0A536ZE60-F1
#
_cell.length_a   1.000
_cell.length_b   1.000
_cell.length_c   1.000
_cell.angle_alpha   90.00
_cell.angle_beta   90.00
_cell.angle_gamma   90.00
#
_symmetry.space_group_name_H-M   'P 1'
#
loop_
_entity.id
_entity.type
_entity.pdbx_description
1 polymer ?
#
loop_
_entity_poly.entity_id
_entity_poly.type
_entity_poly.pdbx_seq_one_letter_code
_entity_poly.pdbx_strand_id
1 'polypeptide(L)'
;ARFTGKRPVIVSIHGGPEAQARPGFLARWNYFVNELGIAIIEPNVRGSTGYGKTFVALDNGMKREDSVKDIGALFDWIRSQPDLDADRVVVAGASYGGYMVLGVATNYPERIAGTIDIVGIANFVSFLENTESYRRDLRRVEYGDERDPAMRAFLTRISPVNNAQKIKAPLLVVAGLNDPRVRYTEAEQIVAAARKNNVPVWYLLADNEGHGFARKANADFLFYAMTVFVEERLLTQ
;
A
#
# COMPACT_ATOMS: atom_id res chain seq x y z
N ALA A 1 -3.34 -1.43 31.65
CA ALA A 1 -3.19 -0.79 30.31
C ALA A 1 -4.51 -0.16 29.91
N ARG A 2 -4.51 0.97 29.16
CA ARG A 2 -5.74 1.69 28.74
C ARG A 2 -6.69 0.83 27.89
N PHE A 3 -6.17 -0.21 27.23
CA PHE A 3 -6.99 -1.16 26.48
C PHE A 3 -6.66 -2.60 26.87
N THR A 4 -7.67 -3.46 26.78
CA THR A 4 -7.65 -4.87 27.19
C THR A 4 -7.89 -5.79 25.99
N GLY A 5 -7.29 -6.98 25.99
CA GLY A 5 -7.45 -7.98 24.93
C GLY A 5 -6.49 -7.82 23.75
N LYS A 6 -6.72 -8.64 22.71
CA LYS A 6 -5.93 -8.64 21.47
C LYS A 6 -6.10 -7.34 20.71
N ARG A 7 -5.00 -6.81 20.18
CA ARG A 7 -4.97 -5.53 19.46
C ARG A 7 -5.22 -5.75 17.97
N PRO A 8 -6.18 -5.03 17.37
CA PRO A 8 -6.23 -4.96 15.92
C PRO A 8 -4.95 -4.32 15.38
N VAL A 9 -4.64 -4.60 14.12
CA VAL A 9 -3.32 -4.32 13.54
C VAL A 9 -3.45 -3.43 12.31
N ILE A 10 -2.58 -2.42 12.21
CA ILE A 10 -2.25 -1.78 10.94
C ILE A 10 -0.85 -2.23 10.51
N VAL A 11 -0.76 -2.88 9.35
CA VAL A 11 0.51 -3.12 8.66
C VAL A 11 0.79 -1.92 7.77
N SER A 12 1.78 -1.11 8.14
CA SER A 12 2.18 0.12 7.43
C SER A 12 3.42 -0.15 6.59
N ILE A 13 3.25 -0.28 5.28
CA ILE A 13 4.31 -0.60 4.33
C ILE A 13 4.88 0.68 3.75
N HIS A 14 6.19 0.87 3.91
CA HIS A 14 6.87 2.07 3.43
C HIS A 14 6.88 2.19 1.90
N GLY A 15 6.98 3.42 1.39
CA GLY A 15 7.26 3.70 -0.02
C GLY A 15 8.71 3.41 -0.40
N GLY A 16 9.05 3.44 -1.68
CA GLY A 16 10.37 3.02 -2.17
C GLY A 16 10.30 2.39 -3.56
N PRO A 17 10.72 1.11 -3.76
CA PRO A 17 11.09 0.13 -2.72
C PRO A 17 12.44 0.42 -2.03
N GLU A 18 13.33 1.20 -2.65
CA GLU A 18 14.62 1.66 -2.10
C GLU A 18 14.50 2.65 -0.90
N ALA A 19 13.68 2.35 0.10
CA ALA A 19 13.63 3.00 1.40
C ALA A 19 13.61 1.95 2.52
N GLN A 20 13.25 2.33 3.75
CA GLN A 20 13.09 1.39 4.86
C GLN A 20 12.25 2.04 5.95
N ALA A 21 11.49 1.23 6.69
CA ALA A 21 10.98 1.56 8.00
C ALA A 21 12.12 1.61 9.03
N ARG A 22 12.13 2.66 9.86
CA ARG A 22 13.09 2.85 10.95
C ARG A 22 12.34 3.38 12.18
N PRO A 23 12.81 3.07 13.40
CA PRO A 23 12.29 3.72 14.60
C PRO A 23 12.40 5.24 14.47
N GLY A 24 11.26 5.93 14.60
CA GLY A 24 11.17 7.37 14.41
C GLY A 24 9.90 7.94 15.02
N PHE A 25 9.74 9.26 14.90
CA PHE A 25 8.54 9.94 15.38
C PHE A 25 7.33 9.63 14.48
N LEU A 26 6.29 9.01 15.04
CA LEU A 26 5.09 8.59 14.32
C LEU A 26 4.12 9.74 13.96
N ALA A 27 4.34 10.95 14.47
CA ALA A 27 3.46 12.09 14.27
C ALA A 27 1.98 11.74 14.53
N ARG A 28 1.10 11.94 13.55
CA ARG A 28 -0.34 11.65 13.65
C ARG A 28 -0.65 10.17 13.84
N TRP A 29 0.24 9.27 13.44
CA TRP A 29 0.03 7.84 13.62
C TRP A 29 0.03 7.42 15.10
N ASN A 30 0.59 8.25 16.00
CA ASN A 30 0.46 8.04 17.44
C ASN A 30 -1.01 7.97 17.90
N TYR A 31 -1.94 8.61 17.18
CA TYR A 31 -3.35 8.57 17.52
C TYR A 31 -3.92 7.13 17.47
N PHE A 32 -3.58 6.36 16.44
CA PHE A 32 -4.02 4.97 16.32
C PHE A 32 -3.53 4.10 17.49
N VAL A 33 -2.32 4.36 17.97
CA VAL A 33 -1.73 3.60 19.09
C VAL A 33 -2.30 4.06 20.44
N ASN A 34 -2.29 5.37 20.70
CA ASN A 34 -2.55 5.93 22.03
C ASN A 34 -4.04 6.09 22.34
N GLU A 35 -4.85 6.42 21.32
CA GLU A 35 -6.27 6.70 21.48
C GLU A 35 -7.15 5.53 21.04
N LEU A 36 -6.76 4.82 19.98
CA LEU A 36 -7.53 3.69 19.44
C LEU A 36 -7.01 2.31 19.87
N GLY A 37 -5.82 2.23 20.46
CA GLY A 37 -5.27 0.98 20.97
C GLY A 37 -4.88 -0.03 19.91
N ILE A 38 -4.58 0.44 18.70
CA ILE A 38 -4.22 -0.34 17.52
C ILE A 38 -2.69 -0.57 17.51
N ALA A 39 -2.27 -1.80 17.19
CA ALA A 39 -0.86 -2.10 16.96
C ALA A 39 -0.46 -1.68 15.55
N ILE A 40 0.66 -0.96 15.40
CA ILE A 40 1.24 -0.65 14.08
C ILE A 40 2.48 -1.51 13.88
N ILE A 41 2.56 -2.18 12.73
CA ILE A 41 3.73 -2.95 12.31
C ILE A 41 4.27 -2.35 11.01
N GLU A 42 5.55 -2.01 11.00
CA GLU A 42 6.24 -1.40 9.86
C GLU A 42 7.33 -2.36 9.34
N PRO A 43 7.01 -3.28 8.42
CA PRO A 43 7.98 -4.26 7.95
C PRO A 43 8.98 -3.66 6.96
N ASN A 44 10.21 -4.18 6.99
CA ASN A 44 11.17 -4.04 5.90
C ASN A 44 11.11 -5.31 5.03
N VAL A 45 10.33 -5.26 3.95
CA VAL A 45 10.20 -6.34 2.96
C VAL A 45 11.44 -6.43 2.07
N ARG A 46 11.66 -7.55 1.38
CA ARG A 46 12.66 -7.64 0.30
C ARG A 46 12.49 -6.45 -0.66
N GLY A 47 13.60 -5.83 -1.06
CA GLY A 47 13.61 -4.52 -1.72
C GLY A 47 14.03 -3.36 -0.81
N SER A 48 13.86 -3.49 0.51
CA SER A 48 14.22 -2.43 1.46
C SER A 48 15.73 -2.17 1.53
N THR A 49 16.10 -0.92 1.80
CA THR A 49 17.47 -0.51 2.14
C THR A 49 17.81 -0.85 3.59
N GLY A 50 19.09 -0.70 3.97
CA GLY A 50 19.58 -1.00 5.33
C GLY A 50 20.12 -2.42 5.51
N TYR A 51 19.88 -3.32 4.55
CA TYR A 51 20.28 -4.74 4.59
C TYR A 51 21.27 -5.15 3.48
N GLY A 52 21.90 -4.16 2.83
CA GLY A 52 22.84 -4.35 1.73
C GLY A 52 22.21 -4.45 0.33
N LYS A 53 23.03 -4.24 -0.71
CA LYS A 53 22.56 -4.19 -2.12
C LYS A 53 21.90 -5.49 -2.58
N THR A 54 22.34 -6.63 -2.03
CA THR A 54 21.73 -7.93 -2.34
C THR A 54 20.27 -7.94 -1.94
N PHE A 55 19.92 -7.46 -0.74
CA PHE A 55 18.54 -7.44 -0.25
C PHE A 55 17.65 -6.44 -1.00
N VAL A 56 18.21 -5.28 -1.37
CA VAL A 56 17.54 -4.29 -2.23
C VAL A 56 17.18 -4.91 -3.59
N ALA A 57 18.06 -5.70 -4.19
CA ALA A 57 17.83 -6.33 -5.49
C ALA A 57 16.86 -7.53 -5.46
N LEU A 58 16.34 -7.94 -4.29
CA LEU A 58 15.44 -9.10 -4.17
C LEU A 58 14.00 -8.81 -4.62
N ASP A 59 13.68 -7.56 -4.95
CA ASP A 59 12.36 -7.15 -5.47
C ASP A 59 12.43 -6.60 -6.92
N ASN A 60 13.60 -6.67 -7.57
CA ASN A 60 13.78 -6.07 -8.89
C ASN A 60 13.21 -6.95 -10.02
N GLY A 61 12.59 -6.29 -11.01
CA GLY A 61 12.09 -6.92 -12.22
C GLY A 61 11.20 -8.14 -11.96
N MET A 62 11.61 -9.31 -12.46
CA MET A 62 10.87 -10.57 -12.33
C MET A 62 10.66 -11.05 -10.88
N LYS A 63 11.34 -10.42 -9.90
CA LYS A 63 11.17 -10.73 -8.47
C LYS A 63 10.15 -9.84 -7.77
N ARG A 64 9.48 -8.91 -8.47
CA ARG A 64 8.58 -7.90 -7.89
C ARG A 64 7.42 -8.44 -7.05
N GLU A 65 6.95 -9.66 -7.31
CA GLU A 65 5.91 -10.30 -6.48
C GLU A 65 6.44 -10.86 -5.16
N ASP A 66 7.77 -11.02 -5.01
CA ASP A 66 8.36 -11.66 -3.84
C ASP A 66 8.25 -10.80 -2.59
N SER A 67 8.32 -9.47 -2.72
CA SER A 67 8.07 -8.55 -1.61
C SER A 67 6.65 -8.67 -1.07
N VAL A 68 5.65 -8.94 -1.92
CA VAL A 68 4.27 -9.22 -1.50
C VAL A 68 4.19 -10.49 -0.65
N LYS A 69 4.99 -11.53 -0.99
CA LYS A 69 5.03 -12.78 -0.22
C LYS A 69 5.55 -12.59 1.21
N ASP A 70 6.41 -11.60 1.43
CA ASP A 70 6.92 -11.29 2.77
C ASP A 70 5.79 -10.82 3.70
N ILE A 71 4.76 -10.16 3.16
CA ILE A 71 3.57 -9.79 3.93
C ILE A 71 2.70 -11.01 4.27
N GLY A 72 2.64 -12.01 3.38
CA GLY A 72 2.02 -13.30 3.68
C GLY A 72 2.64 -13.97 4.90
N ALA A 73 3.98 -14.00 4.96
CA ALA A 73 4.72 -14.50 6.12
C ALA A 73 4.50 -13.63 7.37
N LEU A 74 4.40 -12.30 7.21
CA LEU A 74 4.07 -11.40 8.31
C LEU A 74 2.69 -11.70 8.91
N PHE A 75 1.68 -12.00 8.10
CA PHE A 75 0.37 -12.38 8.63
C PHE A 75 0.40 -13.70 9.42
N ASP A 76 1.26 -14.65 9.04
CA ASP A 76 1.48 -15.87 9.84
C ASP A 76 2.14 -15.54 11.18
N TRP A 77 3.10 -14.62 11.17
CA TRP A 77 3.70 -14.11 12.40
C TRP A 77 2.67 -13.41 13.29
N ILE A 78 1.84 -12.51 12.74
CA ILE A 78 0.77 -11.82 13.48
C ILE A 78 -0.16 -12.84 14.15
N ARG A 79 -0.56 -13.91 13.45
CA ARG A 79 -1.43 -14.97 13.98
C ARG A 79 -0.84 -15.73 15.16
N SER A 80 0.49 -15.84 15.23
CA SER A 80 1.19 -16.50 16.33
C SER A 80 1.39 -15.58 17.56
N GLN A 81 1.13 -14.28 17.45
CA GLN A 81 1.27 -13.37 18.58
C GLN A 81 0.00 -13.41 19.46
N PRO A 82 0.11 -13.69 20.77
CA PRO A 82 -1.05 -13.80 21.65
C PRO A 82 -1.77 -12.46 21.86
N ASP A 83 -1.06 -11.33 21.69
CA ASP A 83 -1.57 -9.99 21.93
C ASP A 83 -2.10 -9.29 20.67
N LEU A 84 -1.99 -9.91 19.49
CA LEU A 84 -2.47 -9.35 18.22
C LEU A 84 -3.72 -10.08 17.73
N ASP A 85 -4.61 -9.32 17.11
CA ASP A 85 -5.84 -9.82 16.50
C ASP A 85 -5.64 -10.01 14.99
N ALA A 86 -5.42 -11.25 14.58
CA ALA A 86 -5.15 -11.60 13.19
C ALA A 86 -6.39 -11.54 12.28
N ASP A 87 -7.59 -11.43 12.85
CA ASP A 87 -8.84 -11.30 12.07
C ASP A 87 -9.17 -9.82 11.82
N ARG A 88 -8.49 -8.90 12.52
CA ARG A 88 -8.68 -7.45 12.42
C ARG A 88 -7.40 -6.76 11.98
N VAL A 89 -7.08 -6.88 10.69
CA VAL A 89 -5.88 -6.32 10.08
C VAL A 89 -6.21 -5.36 8.93
N VAL A 90 -5.74 -4.12 9.01
CA VAL A 90 -5.73 -3.17 7.88
C VAL A 90 -4.31 -3.06 7.34
N VAL A 91 -4.17 -2.99 6.01
CA VAL A 91 -2.87 -2.79 5.35
C VAL A 91 -2.85 -1.40 4.73
N ALA A 92 -1.84 -0.60 5.07
CA ALA A 92 -1.70 0.77 4.62
C ALA A 92 -0.32 0.99 4.01
N GLY A 93 -0.22 1.90 3.05
CA GLY A 93 1.05 2.19 2.39
C GLY A 93 0.93 3.29 1.37
N ALA A 94 2.08 3.93 1.08
CA ALA A 94 2.15 5.03 0.12
C ALA A 94 3.15 4.74 -1.01
N SER A 95 2.87 5.24 -2.22
CA SER A 95 3.76 5.07 -3.38
C SER A 95 3.97 3.59 -3.71
N TYR A 96 5.21 3.09 -3.72
CA TYR A 96 5.48 1.65 -3.78
C TYR A 96 4.76 0.85 -2.69
N GLY A 97 4.62 1.41 -1.47
CA GLY A 97 3.82 0.81 -0.41
C GLY A 97 2.34 0.72 -0.77
N GLY A 98 1.81 1.65 -1.58
CA GLY A 98 0.46 1.57 -2.15
C GLY A 98 0.32 0.43 -3.16
N TYR A 99 1.34 0.20 -4.01
CA TYR A 99 1.41 -1.04 -4.80
C TYR A 99 1.37 -2.28 -3.91
N MET A 100 2.18 -2.31 -2.85
CA MET A 100 2.22 -3.45 -1.93
C MET A 100 0.87 -3.68 -1.26
N VAL A 101 0.16 -2.62 -0.87
CA VAL A 101 -1.21 -2.68 -0.36
C VAL A 101 -2.15 -3.34 -1.36
N LEU A 102 -2.15 -2.88 -2.62
CA LEU A 102 -3.00 -3.46 -3.67
C LEU A 102 -2.58 -4.90 -4.01
N GLY A 103 -1.27 -5.19 -4.03
CA GLY A 103 -0.72 -6.53 -4.18
C GLY A 103 -1.21 -7.47 -3.08
N VAL A 104 -1.22 -7.01 -1.82
CA VAL A 104 -1.78 -7.76 -0.69
C VAL A 104 -3.29 -7.93 -0.84
N ALA A 105 -4.03 -6.90 -1.25
CA ALA A 105 -5.47 -6.99 -1.47
C ALA A 105 -5.85 -8.05 -2.52
N THR A 106 -5.01 -8.26 -3.52
CA THR A 106 -5.23 -9.28 -4.57
C THR A 106 -4.75 -10.68 -4.18
N ASN A 107 -3.67 -10.81 -3.40
CA ASN A 107 -3.03 -12.10 -3.08
C ASN A 107 -3.45 -12.69 -1.72
N TYR A 108 -3.87 -11.85 -0.77
CA TYR A 108 -4.30 -12.25 0.56
C TYR A 108 -5.64 -11.62 0.96
N PRO A 109 -6.68 -11.65 0.10
CA PRO A 109 -7.93 -10.93 0.34
C PRO A 109 -8.68 -11.41 1.60
N GLU A 110 -8.48 -12.66 2.02
CA GLU A 110 -9.11 -13.25 3.21
C GLU A 110 -8.40 -12.91 4.52
N ARG A 111 -7.24 -12.24 4.47
CA ARG A 111 -6.40 -12.00 5.66
C ARG A 111 -6.44 -10.56 6.14
N ILE A 112 -7.30 -9.74 5.54
CA ILE A 112 -7.35 -8.30 5.77
C ILE A 112 -8.81 -7.84 5.88
N ALA A 113 -9.06 -6.91 6.80
CA ALA A 113 -10.35 -6.26 7.02
C ALA A 113 -10.53 -5.00 6.15
N GLY A 114 -9.45 -4.45 5.61
CA GLY A 114 -9.47 -3.28 4.73
C GLY A 114 -8.08 -2.84 4.31
N THR A 115 -8.01 -1.94 3.35
CA THR A 115 -6.73 -1.41 2.86
C THR A 115 -6.74 0.09 2.61
N ILE A 116 -5.60 0.74 2.81
CA ILE A 116 -5.38 2.17 2.57
C ILE A 116 -4.23 2.33 1.58
N ASP A 117 -4.57 2.61 0.32
CA ASP A 117 -3.64 2.87 -0.77
C ASP A 117 -3.49 4.38 -0.98
N ILE A 118 -2.27 4.90 -0.75
CA ILE A 118 -1.95 6.32 -0.92
C ILE A 118 -0.98 6.48 -2.09
N VAL A 119 -1.42 7.15 -3.16
CA VAL A 119 -0.62 7.41 -4.38
C VAL A 119 0.09 6.16 -4.92
N GLY A 120 -0.58 5.00 -4.87
CA GLY A 120 -0.02 3.70 -5.25
C GLY A 120 -0.12 3.35 -6.72
N ILE A 121 0.74 2.41 -7.13
CA ILE A 121 0.83 1.92 -8.51
C ILE A 121 -0.15 0.76 -8.67
N ALA A 122 -1.15 0.93 -9.53
CA ALA A 122 -2.15 -0.10 -9.81
C ALA A 122 -1.77 -0.96 -11.04
N ASN A 123 -0.97 -0.39 -11.94
CA ASN A 123 -0.46 -1.04 -13.14
C ASN A 123 0.96 -0.56 -13.47
N PHE A 124 1.92 -1.50 -13.45
CA PHE A 124 3.32 -1.17 -13.68
C PHE A 124 3.60 -0.67 -15.11
N VAL A 125 2.87 -1.17 -16.10
CA VAL A 125 3.07 -0.78 -17.50
C VAL A 125 2.63 0.66 -17.71
N SER A 126 1.38 1.00 -17.35
CA SER A 126 0.90 2.39 -17.45
C SER A 126 1.68 3.33 -16.53
N PHE A 127 2.11 2.88 -15.35
CA PHE A 127 3.00 3.66 -14.49
C PHE A 127 4.31 4.02 -15.20
N LEU A 128 5.01 3.05 -15.80
CA LEU A 128 6.28 3.30 -16.49
C LEU A 128 6.07 4.18 -17.74
N GLU A 129 4.98 4.00 -18.47
CA GLU A 129 4.65 4.82 -19.64
C GLU A 129 4.32 6.27 -19.25
N ASN A 130 3.66 6.50 -18.09
CA ASN A 130 3.08 7.81 -17.73
C ASN A 130 3.80 8.58 -16.61
N THR A 131 4.72 7.96 -15.87
CA THR A 131 5.60 8.69 -14.92
C THR A 131 6.46 9.70 -15.67
N GLU A 132 6.84 10.82 -15.04
CA GLU A 132 7.59 11.88 -15.72
C GLU A 132 8.90 11.38 -16.36
N SER A 133 9.24 11.92 -17.54
CA SER A 133 10.32 11.40 -18.38
C SER A 133 11.69 11.36 -17.68
N TYR A 134 12.00 12.35 -16.85
CA TYR A 134 13.30 12.49 -16.17
C TYR A 134 13.61 11.34 -15.19
N ARG A 135 12.61 10.54 -14.78
CA ARG A 135 12.78 9.44 -13.82
C ARG A 135 12.49 8.07 -14.40
N ARG A 136 11.94 8.00 -15.61
CA ARG A 136 11.38 6.78 -16.20
C ARG A 136 12.43 5.68 -16.34
N ASP A 137 13.56 5.98 -16.99
CA ASP A 137 14.62 4.98 -17.18
C ASP A 137 15.26 4.53 -15.86
N LEU A 138 15.38 5.43 -14.88
CA LEU A 138 15.84 5.07 -13.53
C LEU A 138 14.87 4.13 -12.81
N ARG A 139 13.58 4.13 -13.15
CA ARG A 139 12.60 3.18 -12.61
C ARG A 139 12.60 1.87 -13.39
N ARG A 140 12.88 1.86 -14.69
CA ARG A 140 13.02 0.62 -15.48
C ARG A 140 14.14 -0.29 -14.97
N VAL A 141 15.26 0.29 -14.51
CA VAL A 141 16.37 -0.48 -13.90
C VAL A 141 15.91 -1.29 -12.69
N GLU A 142 14.98 -0.75 -11.91
CA GLU A 142 14.48 -1.35 -10.67
C GLU A 142 13.25 -2.24 -10.94
N TYR A 143 12.26 -1.70 -11.67
CA TYR A 143 10.93 -2.30 -11.83
C TYR A 143 10.89 -3.33 -12.96
N GLY A 144 11.85 -3.26 -13.88
CA GLY A 144 11.81 -3.98 -15.15
C GLY A 144 11.43 -3.04 -16.29
N ASP A 145 12.05 -3.27 -17.44
CA ASP A 145 11.82 -2.49 -18.65
C ASP A 145 10.61 -3.04 -19.42
N GLU A 146 9.50 -2.31 -19.41
CA GLU A 146 8.25 -2.70 -20.07
C GLU A 146 8.31 -2.68 -21.61
N ARG A 147 9.43 -2.24 -22.19
CA ARG A 147 9.70 -2.33 -23.62
C ARG A 147 10.12 -3.74 -24.04
N ASP A 148 10.69 -4.52 -23.12
CA ASP A 148 10.95 -5.93 -23.34
C ASP A 148 9.63 -6.73 -23.28
N PRO A 149 9.26 -7.51 -24.30
CA PRO A 149 7.98 -8.21 -24.33
C PRO A 149 7.75 -9.18 -23.17
N ALA A 150 8.80 -9.88 -22.72
CA ALA A 150 8.68 -10.83 -21.62
C ALA A 150 8.46 -10.10 -20.29
N MET A 151 9.20 -9.02 -20.05
CA MET A 151 9.00 -8.17 -18.89
C MET A 151 7.62 -7.48 -18.92
N ARG A 152 7.17 -6.96 -20.07
CA ARG A 152 5.83 -6.38 -20.22
C ARG A 152 4.74 -7.39 -19.85
N ALA A 153 4.85 -8.63 -20.34
CA ALA A 153 3.91 -9.69 -20.02
C ALA A 153 3.90 -10.00 -18.51
N PHE A 154 5.08 -10.06 -17.90
CA PHE A 154 5.20 -10.21 -16.45
C PHE A 154 4.54 -9.05 -15.69
N LEU A 155 4.93 -7.80 -15.96
CA LEU A 155 4.38 -6.60 -15.32
C LEU A 155 2.86 -6.49 -15.48
N THR A 156 2.34 -6.83 -16.66
CA THR A 156 0.90 -6.88 -16.91
C THR A 156 0.22 -7.91 -16.03
N ARG A 157 0.77 -9.13 -15.95
CA ARG A 157 0.19 -10.23 -15.15
C ARG A 157 0.13 -9.89 -13.66
N ILE A 158 1.16 -9.24 -13.13
CA ILE A 158 1.29 -8.98 -11.68
C ILE A 158 0.61 -7.68 -11.24
N SER A 159 0.24 -6.81 -12.18
CA SER A 159 -0.38 -5.54 -11.89
C SER A 159 -1.71 -5.73 -11.14
N PRO A 160 -1.92 -5.09 -9.98
CA PRO A 160 -3.11 -5.29 -9.16
C PRO A 160 -4.43 -5.02 -9.89
N VAL A 161 -4.50 -4.01 -10.78
CA VAL A 161 -5.75 -3.71 -11.51
C VAL A 161 -6.21 -4.89 -12.39
N ASN A 162 -5.28 -5.65 -12.96
CA ASN A 162 -5.59 -6.83 -13.79
C ASN A 162 -6.02 -8.05 -12.95
N ASN A 163 -5.93 -7.93 -11.62
CA ASN A 163 -6.33 -8.94 -10.65
C ASN A 163 -7.42 -8.43 -9.69
N ALA A 164 -8.06 -7.29 -10.00
CA ALA A 164 -9.00 -6.61 -9.11
C ALA A 164 -10.24 -7.45 -8.74
N GLN A 165 -10.57 -8.48 -9.51
CA GLN A 165 -11.64 -9.46 -9.21
C GLN A 165 -11.34 -10.31 -7.96
N LYS A 166 -10.08 -10.36 -7.51
CA LYS A 166 -9.68 -11.06 -6.30
C LYS A 166 -9.84 -10.19 -5.05
N ILE A 167 -9.95 -8.88 -5.20
CA ILE A 167 -10.08 -7.94 -4.08
C ILE A 167 -11.46 -8.11 -3.45
N LYS A 168 -11.49 -8.30 -2.13
CA LYS A 168 -12.73 -8.48 -1.35
C LYS A 168 -12.89 -7.44 -0.25
N ALA A 169 -11.78 -7.06 0.39
CA ALA A 169 -11.79 -6.10 1.47
C ALA A 169 -12.03 -4.65 0.94
N PRO A 170 -12.71 -3.80 1.71
CA PRO A 170 -12.90 -2.39 1.40
C PRO A 170 -11.57 -1.65 1.15
N LEU A 171 -11.57 -0.71 0.20
CA LEU A 171 -10.42 0.11 -0.16
C LEU A 171 -10.64 1.58 0.23
N LEU A 172 -9.64 2.22 0.84
CA LEU A 172 -9.45 3.66 0.83
C LEU A 172 -8.32 3.99 -0.15
N VAL A 173 -8.65 4.64 -1.26
CA VAL A 173 -7.71 5.04 -2.31
C VAL A 173 -7.54 6.55 -2.28
N VAL A 174 -6.29 7.01 -2.29
CA VAL A 174 -5.93 8.42 -2.14
C VAL A 174 -4.99 8.83 -3.27
N ALA A 175 -5.29 9.93 -3.95
CA ALA A 175 -4.48 10.43 -5.05
C ALA A 175 -4.40 11.97 -5.06
N GLY A 176 -3.27 12.51 -5.52
CA GLY A 176 -3.14 13.91 -5.90
C GLY A 176 -3.25 14.07 -7.40
N LEU A 177 -4.07 15.01 -7.87
CA LEU A 177 -4.31 15.23 -9.31
C LEU A 177 -3.02 15.60 -10.06
N ASN A 178 -2.10 16.30 -9.39
CA ASN A 178 -0.85 16.81 -9.98
C ASN A 178 0.35 15.92 -9.67
N ASP A 179 0.15 14.65 -9.30
CA ASP A 179 1.25 13.73 -8.99
C ASP A 179 2.11 13.44 -10.24
N PRO A 180 3.40 13.86 -10.27
CA PRO A 180 4.28 13.60 -11.40
C PRO A 180 4.90 12.19 -11.36
N ARG A 181 4.77 11.49 -10.24
CA ARG A 181 5.42 10.21 -9.98
C ARG A 181 4.47 9.08 -10.32
N VAL A 182 3.31 9.04 -9.67
CA VAL A 182 2.26 8.05 -9.86
C VAL A 182 1.00 8.81 -10.24
N ARG A 183 0.71 8.88 -11.54
CA ARG A 183 -0.42 9.68 -12.04
C ARG A 183 -1.73 9.24 -11.39
N TYR A 184 -2.64 10.18 -11.13
CA TYR A 184 -3.95 9.92 -10.53
C TYR A 184 -4.77 8.85 -11.30
N THR A 185 -4.49 8.67 -12.59
CA THR A 185 -5.08 7.62 -13.43
C THR A 185 -4.83 6.20 -12.91
N GLU A 186 -3.75 5.98 -12.15
CA GLU A 186 -3.51 4.69 -11.47
C GLU A 186 -4.58 4.44 -10.39
N ALA A 187 -4.92 5.47 -9.61
CA ALA A 187 -5.99 5.40 -8.63
C ALA A 187 -7.37 5.23 -9.28
N GLU A 188 -7.67 5.98 -10.35
CA GLU A 188 -8.95 5.85 -11.06
C GLU A 188 -9.16 4.44 -11.63
N GLN A 189 -8.11 3.84 -12.19
CA GLN A 189 -8.13 2.48 -12.72
C GLN A 189 -8.54 1.46 -11.64
N ILE A 190 -7.90 1.49 -10.47
CA ILE A 190 -8.22 0.52 -9.41
C ILE A 190 -9.57 0.81 -8.76
N VAL A 191 -9.95 2.08 -8.59
CA VAL A 191 -11.28 2.47 -8.06
C VAL A 191 -12.39 1.95 -8.98
N ALA A 192 -12.26 2.15 -10.29
CA ALA A 192 -13.23 1.67 -11.26
C ALA A 192 -13.31 0.13 -11.28
N ALA A 193 -12.16 -0.55 -11.28
CA ALA A 193 -12.10 -2.01 -11.28
C ALA A 193 -12.70 -2.62 -9.99
N ALA A 194 -12.36 -2.08 -8.82
CA ALA A 194 -12.89 -2.55 -7.54
C ALA A 194 -14.40 -2.31 -7.42
N ARG A 195 -14.90 -1.12 -7.81
CA ARG A 195 -16.35 -0.82 -7.81
C ARG A 195 -17.13 -1.73 -8.75
N LYS A 196 -16.58 -2.04 -9.94
CA LYS A 196 -17.19 -3.00 -10.87
C LYS A 196 -17.38 -4.38 -10.23
N ASN A 197 -16.53 -4.75 -9.27
CA ASN A 197 -16.60 -6.00 -8.52
C ASN A 197 -17.40 -5.87 -7.21
N ASN A 198 -18.15 -4.77 -7.02
CA ASN A 198 -18.92 -4.46 -5.82
C ASN A 198 -18.09 -4.35 -4.52
N VAL A 199 -16.79 -4.07 -4.64
CA VAL A 199 -15.95 -3.76 -3.48
C VAL A 199 -16.28 -2.34 -3.00
N PRO A 200 -16.53 -2.11 -1.69
CA PRO A 200 -16.67 -0.76 -1.16
C PRO A 200 -15.38 0.05 -1.32
N VAL A 201 -15.46 1.22 -1.97
CA VAL A 201 -14.29 2.07 -2.23
C VAL A 201 -14.54 3.50 -1.78
N TRP A 202 -13.70 3.95 -0.84
CA TRP A 202 -13.54 5.33 -0.44
C TRP A 202 -12.46 5.93 -1.34
N TYR A 203 -12.77 7.01 -2.06
CA TYR A 203 -11.83 7.62 -3.00
C TYR A 203 -11.64 9.10 -2.70
N LEU A 204 -10.40 9.48 -2.39
CA LEU A 204 -10.00 10.85 -2.11
C LEU A 204 -9.03 11.34 -3.18
N LEU A 205 -9.51 12.21 -4.06
CA LEU A 205 -8.70 12.92 -5.04
C LEU A 205 -8.56 14.37 -4.62
N ALA A 206 -7.33 14.82 -4.36
CA ALA A 206 -7.05 16.24 -4.10
C ALA A 206 -6.56 16.92 -5.39
N ASP A 207 -7.35 17.87 -5.88
CA ASP A 207 -7.13 18.60 -7.13
C ASP A 207 -5.86 19.47 -7.12
N ASN A 208 -5.39 19.87 -5.94
CA ASN A 208 -4.26 20.75 -5.74
C ASN A 208 -3.02 20.01 -5.19
N GLU A 209 -3.09 18.71 -4.90
CA GLU A 209 -1.94 17.93 -4.39
C GLU A 209 -1.19 17.17 -5.49
N GLY A 210 -0.01 16.67 -5.13
CA GLY A 210 0.82 15.81 -5.97
C GLY A 210 1.06 14.45 -5.32
N HIS A 211 2.33 14.05 -5.21
CA HIS A 211 2.72 12.75 -4.64
C HIS A 211 2.65 12.71 -3.10
N GLY A 212 1.44 12.86 -2.56
CA GLY A 212 1.14 13.00 -1.14
C GLY A 212 0.46 14.33 -0.83
N PHE A 213 -0.17 14.42 0.34
CA PHE A 213 -0.92 15.60 0.75
C PHE A 213 -0.09 16.48 1.67
N ALA A 214 0.40 17.60 1.14
CA ALA A 214 1.25 18.52 1.90
C ALA A 214 0.46 19.67 2.52
N ARG A 215 -0.65 20.11 1.90
CA ARG A 215 -1.46 21.20 2.45
C ARG A 215 -2.19 20.71 3.69
N LYS A 216 -2.16 21.54 4.73
CA LYS A 216 -2.72 21.21 6.04
C LYS A 216 -4.17 20.70 5.95
N ALA A 217 -5.03 21.40 5.20
CA ALA A 217 -6.43 21.02 5.05
C ALA A 217 -6.61 19.61 4.46
N ASN A 218 -5.83 19.27 3.43
CA ASN A 218 -5.89 17.95 2.80
C ASN A 218 -5.27 16.88 3.70
N ALA A 219 -4.14 17.19 4.35
CA ALA A 219 -3.51 16.28 5.31
C ALA A 219 -4.40 15.99 6.52
N ASP A 220 -5.14 16.99 7.01
CA ASP A 220 -6.15 16.83 8.06
C ASP A 220 -7.31 15.96 7.58
N PHE A 221 -7.87 16.27 6.41
CA PHE A 221 -8.97 15.49 5.84
C PHE A 221 -8.58 14.03 5.64
N LEU A 222 -7.42 13.76 5.04
CA LEU A 222 -6.90 12.40 4.86
C LEU A 222 -6.73 11.69 6.20
N PHE A 223 -6.16 12.36 7.20
CA PHE A 223 -6.02 11.79 8.54
C PHE A 223 -7.37 11.40 9.13
N TYR A 224 -8.37 12.28 9.09
CA TYR A 224 -9.71 11.98 9.59
C TYR A 224 -10.40 10.85 8.82
N ALA A 225 -10.29 10.84 7.49
CA ALA A 225 -10.84 9.76 6.66
C ALA A 225 -10.19 8.41 6.99
N MET A 226 -8.86 8.37 7.17
CA MET A 226 -8.15 7.18 7.62
C MET A 226 -8.61 6.74 9.01
N THR A 227 -8.78 7.67 9.95
CA THR A 227 -9.31 7.36 11.29
C THR A 227 -10.66 6.69 11.21
N VAL A 228 -11.64 7.30 10.54
CA VAL A 228 -13.00 6.73 10.43
C VAL A 228 -12.96 5.39 9.71
N PHE A 229 -12.21 5.27 8.62
CA PHE A 229 -12.07 4.01 7.90
C PHE A 229 -11.49 2.91 8.78
N VAL A 230 -10.45 3.21 9.55
CA VAL A 230 -9.80 2.26 10.47
C VAL A 230 -10.75 1.86 11.60
N GLU A 231 -11.49 2.80 12.19
CA GLU A 231 -12.49 2.50 13.22
C GLU A 231 -13.58 1.57 12.66
N GLU A 232 -14.12 1.90 11.49
CA GLU A 232 -15.13 1.11 10.79
C GLU A 232 -14.67 -0.30 10.40
N ARG A 233 -13.36 -0.48 10.15
CA ARG A 233 -12.81 -1.76 9.73
C ARG A 233 -12.25 -2.58 10.87
N LEU A 234 -11.83 -1.97 11.98
CA LEU A 234 -11.12 -2.69 13.04
C LEU A 234 -11.86 -2.68 14.39
N LEU A 235 -12.75 -1.72 14.64
CA LEU A 235 -13.32 -1.51 15.97
C LEU A 235 -14.84 -1.67 16.04
N THR A 236 -15.56 -1.55 14.91
CA THR A 236 -17.03 -1.64 14.87
C THR A 236 -17.56 -2.95 14.27
N GLN A 237 -16.74 -4.01 14.22
CA GLN A 237 -17.14 -5.32 13.71
C GLN A 237 -17.92 -6.12 14.75
#